data_AF-A0A924YEC4-F1
#
_entry.id   AF-A0A924YEC4-F1
#
_cell.length_a   1.000
_cell.length_b   1.000
_cell.length_c   1.000
_cell.angle_alpha   90.00
_cell.angle_beta   90.00
_cell.angle_gamma   90.00
#
_symmetry.space_group_name_H-M   'P 1'
#
loop_
_entity.id
_entity.type
_entity.pdbx_description
1 polymer ?
#
loop_
_entity_poly.entity_id
_entity_poly.type
_entity_poly.pdbx_seq_one_letter_code
_entity_poly.pdbx_strand_id
1 'polypeptide(L)' 'YQIAQVREASGDNEAAIKAYQTVCKKFPKDGHAAQAHAHLQTKYKINVTLGGAAEE' A
#
# COMPACT_ATOMS: atom_id res chain seq x y z
N TYR A 1 -1.82 -0.32 -7.60
CA TYR A 1 -2.15 -1.59 -6.93
C TYR A 1 -1.59 -2.80 -7.69
N GLN A 2 -1.95 -3.00 -8.97
CA GLN A 2 -1.49 -4.15 -9.78
C GLN A 2 0.04 -4.33 -9.86
N ILE A 3 0.81 -3.24 -10.02
CA ILE A 3 2.29 -3.31 -10.07
C ILE A 3 2.88 -3.90 -8.78
N ALA A 4 2.28 -3.58 -7.64
CA ALA A 4 2.74 -4.08 -6.35
C ALA A 4 2.42 -5.58 -6.20
N GLN A 5 1.25 -6.03 -6.66
CA GLN A 5 0.89 -7.46 -6.68
C GLN A 5 1.81 -8.27 -7.59
N VAL A 6 2.17 -7.74 -8.77
CA VAL A 6 3.12 -8.41 -9.68
C VAL A 6 4.50 -8.51 -9.05
N ARG A 7 5.00 -7.44 -8.43
CA ARG A 7 6.28 -7.45 -7.70
C ARG A 7 6.27 -8.45 -6.54
N GLU A 8 5.17 -8.51 -5.79
CA GLU A 8 4.97 -9.49 -4.72
C GLU A 8 4.98 -10.92 -5.25
N ALA A 9 4.31 -11.18 -6.38
CA ALA A 9 4.30 -12.49 -7.04
C ALA A 9 5.68 -12.89 -7.60
N SER A 10 6.50 -11.93 -8.00
CA SER A 10 7.88 -12.17 -8.43
C SER A 10 8.86 -12.40 -7.26
N GLY A 11 8.39 -12.35 -6.01
CA GLY A 11 9.24 -12.47 -4.81
C GLY A 11 9.92 -11.17 -4.38
N ASP A 12 9.68 -10.09 -5.12
CA ASP A 12 10.31 -8.78 -4.93
C ASP A 12 9.50 -7.95 -3.91
N ASN A 13 9.57 -8.39 -2.66
CA ASN A 13 8.78 -7.83 -1.55
C ASN A 13 9.10 -6.35 -1.29
N GLU A 14 10.36 -5.95 -1.30
CA GLU A 14 10.77 -4.54 -1.11
C GLU A 14 10.20 -3.62 -2.20
N ALA A 15 10.28 -4.09 -3.44
CA ALA A 15 9.72 -3.45 -4.61
C ALA A 15 8.19 -3.34 -4.51
N ALA A 16 7.51 -4.40 -4.05
CA ALA A 16 6.07 -4.40 -3.81
C ALA A 16 5.69 -3.35 -2.75
N ILE A 17 6.42 -3.31 -1.63
CA ILE A 17 6.20 -2.35 -0.54
C ILE A 17 6.30 -0.91 -1.04
N LYS A 18 7.38 -0.56 -1.75
CA LYS A 18 7.56 0.78 -2.34
C LYS A 18 6.42 1.13 -3.30
N ALA A 19 5.96 0.16 -4.10
CA ALA A 19 4.85 0.37 -5.02
C ALA A 19 3.53 0.62 -4.27
N TYR A 20 3.22 -0.14 -3.22
CA TYR A 20 2.05 0.10 -2.37
C TYR A 20 2.12 1.46 -1.66
N GLN A 21 3.27 1.82 -1.10
CA GLN A 21 3.48 3.14 -0.47
C GLN A 21 3.30 4.29 -1.47
N THR A 22 3.83 4.13 -2.70
CA THR A 22 3.68 5.14 -3.77
C THR A 22 2.22 5.29 -4.17
N VAL A 23 1.48 4.19 -4.29
CA VAL A 23 0.04 4.21 -4.58
C VAL A 23 -0.73 4.93 -3.47
N CYS A 24 -0.45 4.58 -2.21
CA CYS A 24 -0.99 5.26 -1.04
C CYS A 24 -0.74 6.77 -1.05
N LYS A 25 0.49 7.18 -1.39
CA LYS A 25 0.88 8.60 -1.39
C LYS A 25 0.33 9.37 -2.58
N LYS A 26 0.19 8.72 -3.73
CA LYS A 26 -0.23 9.37 -5.00
C LYS A 26 -1.75 9.35 -5.20
N PHE A 27 -2.44 8.40 -4.56
CA PHE A 27 -3.88 8.20 -4.67
C PHE A 27 -4.55 8.11 -3.29
N PRO A 28 -4.46 9.15 -2.44
CA PRO A 28 -4.99 9.09 -1.07
C PRO A 28 -6.52 9.03 -1.00
N LYS A 29 -7.23 9.41 -2.07
CA LYS A 29 -8.71 9.39 -2.16
C LYS A 29 -9.26 8.13 -2.81
N ASP A 30 -8.39 7.22 -3.23
CA ASP A 30 -8.78 6.05 -4.01
C ASP A 30 -8.95 4.84 -3.08
N GLY A 31 -10.03 4.09 -3.21
CA GLY A 31 -10.32 2.93 -2.34
C GLY A 31 -9.19 1.88 -2.35
N HIS A 32 -8.42 1.83 -3.43
CA HIS A 32 -7.25 0.97 -3.54
C HIS A 32 -6.11 1.34 -2.57
N ALA A 33 -6.01 2.59 -2.12
CA ALA A 33 -5.02 2.99 -1.13
C ALA A 33 -5.31 2.42 0.24
N ALA A 34 -6.58 2.40 0.67
CA ALA A 34 -6.98 1.78 1.93
C ALA A 34 -6.69 0.26 1.92
N GLN A 35 -7.03 -0.44 0.83
CA GLN A 35 -6.71 -1.85 0.66
C GLN A 35 -5.20 -2.12 0.63
N ALA A 36 -4.42 -1.29 -0.08
CA ALA A 36 -2.97 -1.38 -0.12
C ALA A 36 -2.34 -1.21 1.27
N HIS A 37 -2.84 -0.25 2.05
CA HIS A 37 -2.39 -0.02 3.42
C HIS A 37 -2.72 -1.22 4.31
N ALA A 38 -3.97 -1.70 4.30
CA ALA A 38 -4.36 -2.88 5.09
C ALA A 38 -3.51 -4.12 4.74
N HIS A 39 -3.19 -4.31 3.46
CA HIS A 39 -2.30 -5.39 3.00
C HIS A 39 -0.86 -5.21 3.49
N LEU A 40 -0.32 -3.99 3.41
CA LEU A 40 1.00 -3.65 3.95
C LEU A 40 1.11 -3.88 5.46
N GLN A 41 0.07 -3.49 6.19
CA GLN A 41 0.02 -3.61 7.65
C GLN A 41 -0.11 -5.08 8.08
N THR A 42 -0.97 -5.86 7.44
CA THR A 42 -1.20 -7.25 7.83
C THR A 42 -0.06 -8.16 7.37
N LYS A 43 0.39 -8.02 6.12
CA LYS A 43 1.39 -8.92 5.52
C LYS A 43 2.82 -8.55 5.89
N TYR A 44 3.15 -7.26 5.84
CA TYR A 44 4.50 -6.77 6.06
C TYR A 44 4.71 -6.13 7.44
N LYS A 45 3.64 -5.98 8.24
CA LYS A 45 3.66 -5.22 9.50
C LYS A 45 4.16 -3.79 9.34
N ILE A 46 3.94 -3.21 8.16
CA ILE A 46 4.33 -1.84 7.83
C ILE A 46 3.14 -0.92 8.11
N ASN A 47 3.27 -0.11 9.14
CA ASN A 47 2.42 1.04 9.40
C ASN A 47 2.84 2.16 8.44
N VAL A 48 2.12 2.35 7.33
CA VAL A 48 2.31 3.52 6.47
C VAL A 48 1.29 4.56 6.88
N THR A 49 1.64 5.47 7.77
CA THR A 49 0.74 6.57 8.16
C THR A 49 0.37 7.41 6.93
N LEU A 50 -0.78 7.08 6.32
CA LEU A 50 -1.50 7.99 5.43
C LEU A 50 -1.91 9.15 6.33
N GLY A 51 -1.31 10.32 6.14
CA GLY A 51 -1.71 11.52 6.88
C GLY A 51 -3.20 11.80 6.65
N GLY A 52 -3.99 11.71 7.72
CA GLY A 52 -5.45 11.80 7.75
C GLY A 52 -6.07 10.41 7.83
N ALA A 53 -6.56 9.91 8.98
CA ALA A 53 -7.66 10.55 9.71
C ALA A 53 -8.63 11.24 8.74
N ALA A 54 -9.21 10.48 7.81
CA ALA A 54 -10.59 10.74 7.43
C ALA A 54 -11.45 10.02 8.47
N GLU A 55 -11.46 10.59 9.66
CA GLU A 55 -12.60 10.49 10.56
C GLU A 55 -13.77 11.19 9.87
N GLU A 56 -14.78 10.38 9.56
CA GLU A 56 -16.23 10.64 9.55
C GLU A 56 -16.76 11.98 9.00
#